data_AF-A0A401I2D1-F1
#
_entry.id   AF-A0A401I2D1-F1
#
_cell.length_a   1.000
_cell.length_b   1.000
_cell.length_c   1.000
_cell.angle_alpha   90.00
_cell.angle_beta   90.00
_cell.angle_gamma   90.00
#
_symmetry.space_group_name_H-M   'P 1'
#
loop_
_entity.id
_entity.type
_entity.pdbx_description
1 polymer ?
#
loop_
_entity_poly.entity_id
_entity_poly.type
_entity_poly.pdbx_seq_one_letter_code
_entity_poly.pdbx_strand_id
1 'polypeptide(L)'
;MMSDKCDVFLQWAREHGWAIVDNKRGEVQLNEEFLARYKEIPADYLQLLTIVSECVAPDEQTWFLCESDYNGSSDAEFRWDEFERLSLEAAAGDEAWASEIIAWWDRHLPIVLSVDGEYSFYAVELATGAIVHGAEPEFEEVDVVAPHLEAFYDYLMEHNN
;
A
#
# COMPACT_ATOMS: atom_id res chain seq x y z
N MET A 1 -14.55 25.15 -3.81
CA MET A 1 -14.23 23.75 -4.15
C MET A 1 -13.61 23.17 -2.89
N MET A 2 -14.26 22.20 -2.25
CA MET A 2 -13.55 21.41 -1.25
C MET A 2 -12.46 20.67 -2.03
N SER A 3 -11.21 20.85 -1.61
CA SER A 3 -10.10 20.05 -2.13
C SER A 3 -10.43 18.59 -1.87
N ASP A 4 -10.19 17.73 -2.86
CA ASP A 4 -10.09 16.30 -2.62
C ASP A 4 -9.03 16.08 -1.53
N LYS A 5 -9.28 15.21 -0.54
CA LYS A 5 -8.31 14.95 0.52
C LYS A 5 -7.00 14.39 -0.06
N CYS A 6 -7.09 13.65 -1.16
CA CYS A 6 -5.93 13.18 -1.92
C CYS A 6 -5.07 14.35 -2.41
N ASP A 7 -5.69 15.40 -2.97
CA ASP A 7 -4.95 16.60 -3.42
C ASP A 7 -4.26 17.32 -2.25
N VAL A 8 -4.93 17.40 -1.09
CA VAL A 8 -4.35 18.00 0.12
C VAL A 8 -3.11 17.21 0.57
N PHE A 9 -3.23 15.88 0.63
CA PHE A 9 -2.12 15.01 0.98
C PHE A 9 -0.95 15.14 0.01
N LEU A 10 -1.21 15.10 -1.30
CA LEU A 10 -0.17 15.21 -2.32
C LEU A 10 0.49 16.59 -2.34
N GLN A 11 -0.23 17.65 -1.97
CA GLN A 11 0.38 18.97 -1.76
C GLN A 11 1.30 18.94 -0.54
N TRP A 12 0.80 18.45 0.60
CA TRP A 12 1.58 18.34 1.83
C TRP A 12 2.84 17.50 1.62
N ALA A 13 2.73 16.34 0.96
CA ALA A 13 3.84 15.43 0.71
C ALA A 13 4.95 16.13 -0.09
N ARG A 14 4.60 16.85 -1.16
CA ARG A 14 5.56 17.66 -1.94
C ARG A 14 6.22 18.75 -1.10
N GLU A 15 5.48 19.41 -0.23
CA GLU A 15 6.02 20.44 0.69
C GLU A 15 6.97 19.84 1.75
N HIS A 16 6.80 18.57 2.10
CA HIS A 16 7.62 17.83 3.07
C HIS A 16 8.70 16.96 2.41
N GLY A 17 8.98 17.19 1.13
CA GLY A 17 10.13 16.58 0.44
C GLY A 17 9.90 15.17 -0.10
N TRP A 18 8.66 14.68 -0.12
CA TRP A 18 8.35 13.41 -0.77
C TRP A 18 8.63 13.51 -2.27
N ALA A 19 9.24 12.47 -2.83
CA ALA A 19 9.40 12.31 -4.26
C ALA A 19 8.07 11.88 -4.86
N ILE A 20 7.39 12.81 -5.52
CA ILE A 20 6.12 12.57 -6.22
C ILE A 20 6.32 12.70 -7.73
N VAL A 21 5.97 11.65 -8.47
CA VAL A 21 5.91 11.68 -9.93
C VAL A 21 4.46 11.57 -10.37
N ASP A 22 3.96 12.57 -11.11
CA ASP A 22 2.56 12.52 -11.59
C ASP A 22 2.39 11.45 -12.68
N ASN A 23 1.30 10.69 -12.60
CA ASN A 23 0.85 9.83 -13.68
C ASN A 23 0.35 10.68 -14.85
N LYS A 24 1.18 10.83 -15.88
CA LYS A 24 0.86 11.65 -17.06
C LYS A 24 -0.28 11.11 -17.92
N ARG A 25 -0.68 9.84 -17.73
CA ARG A 25 -1.82 9.25 -18.46
C ARG A 25 -3.15 9.65 -17.83
N GLY A 26 -3.20 9.88 -16.51
CA GLY A 26 -4.47 10.09 -15.80
C GLY A 26 -5.35 8.83 -15.75
N GLU A 27 -4.77 7.66 -16.05
CA GLU A 27 -5.45 6.37 -16.16
C GLU A 27 -4.58 5.28 -15.56
N VAL A 28 -5.22 4.25 -15.02
CA VAL A 28 -4.58 3.10 -14.37
C VAL A 28 -4.85 1.83 -15.16
N GLN A 29 -3.80 1.06 -15.45
CA GLN A 29 -3.87 -0.21 -16.16
C GLN A 29 -3.17 -1.30 -15.36
N LEU A 30 -3.93 -2.09 -14.60
CA LEU A 30 -3.42 -3.19 -13.80
C LEU A 30 -3.43 -4.50 -14.60
N ASN A 31 -2.42 -5.34 -14.38
CA ASN A 31 -2.26 -6.61 -15.05
C ASN A 31 -3.34 -7.63 -14.59
N GLU A 32 -3.52 -8.67 -15.41
CA GLU A 32 -4.55 -9.69 -15.15
C GLU A 32 -4.27 -10.50 -13.86
N GLU A 33 -2.99 -10.70 -13.50
CA GLU A 33 -2.59 -11.45 -12.31
C GLU A 33 -3.06 -10.75 -11.04
N PHE A 34 -2.78 -9.45 -10.92
CA PHE A 34 -3.19 -8.63 -9.79
C PHE A 34 -4.71 -8.52 -9.70
N LEU A 35 -5.39 -8.29 -10.82
CA LEU A 35 -6.86 -8.20 -10.89
C LEU A 35 -7.56 -9.55 -10.64
N ALA A 36 -6.88 -10.67 -10.89
CA ALA A 36 -7.42 -11.99 -10.57
C ALA A 36 -7.55 -12.19 -9.05
N ARG A 37 -6.62 -11.63 -8.29
CA ARG A 37 -6.62 -11.64 -6.82
C ARG A 37 -7.55 -10.56 -6.25
N TYR A 38 -7.30 -9.30 -6.61
CA TYR A 38 -8.02 -8.14 -6.07
C TYR A 38 -9.04 -7.59 -7.08
N LYS A 39 -10.26 -8.11 -7.01
CA LYS A 39 -11.33 -7.78 -7.97
C LYS A 39 -12.01 -6.45 -7.72
N GLU A 40 -12.06 -6.01 -6.47
CA GLU A 40 -12.72 -4.78 -6.03
C GLU A 40 -11.70 -3.90 -5.31
N ILE A 41 -10.95 -3.12 -6.08
CA ILE A 41 -9.99 -2.17 -5.53
C ILE A 41 -10.74 -0.90 -5.10
N PRO A 42 -10.47 -0.35 -3.90
CA PRO A 42 -11.08 0.88 -3.43
C PRO A 42 -10.95 2.03 -4.44
N ALA A 43 -12.07 2.70 -4.75
CA ALA A 43 -12.11 3.77 -5.75
C ALA A 43 -11.17 4.94 -5.40
N ASP A 44 -11.09 5.30 -4.12
CA ASP A 44 -10.23 6.39 -3.64
C ASP A 44 -8.73 6.04 -3.82
N TYR A 45 -8.39 4.75 -3.74
CA TYR A 45 -7.04 4.29 -4.00
C TYR A 45 -6.72 4.27 -5.50
N LEU A 46 -7.66 3.79 -6.32
CA LEU A 46 -7.53 3.91 -7.78
C LEU A 46 -7.37 5.36 -8.21
N GLN A 47 -8.06 6.30 -7.55
CA GLN A 47 -7.90 7.72 -7.81
C GLN A 47 -6.47 8.20 -7.53
N LEU A 48 -5.86 7.82 -6.41
CA LEU A 48 -4.45 8.13 -6.14
C LEU A 48 -3.56 7.65 -7.30
N LEU A 49 -3.75 6.40 -7.74
CA LEU A 49 -2.98 5.80 -8.84
C LEU A 49 -3.20 6.50 -10.19
N THR A 50 -4.36 7.13 -10.42
CA THR A 50 -4.57 7.97 -11.62
C THR A 50 -3.79 9.28 -11.56
N ILE A 51 -3.41 9.75 -10.36
CA ILE A 51 -2.74 11.03 -10.16
C ILE A 51 -1.23 10.87 -10.10
N VAL A 52 -0.73 9.83 -9.43
CA VAL A 52 0.71 9.60 -9.22
C VAL A 52 1.15 8.24 -9.75
N SER A 53 2.35 8.19 -10.30
CA SER A 53 3.04 6.95 -10.69
C SER A 53 4.18 6.59 -9.72
N GLU A 54 4.55 7.51 -8.83
CA GLU A 54 5.54 7.30 -7.78
C GLU A 54 5.23 8.26 -6.61
N CYS A 55 5.34 7.75 -5.38
CA CYS A 55 5.11 8.51 -4.16
C CYS A 55 5.98 7.91 -3.04
N VAL A 56 7.19 8.46 -2.89
CA VAL A 56 8.25 7.94 -2.00
C VAL A 56 8.57 8.99 -0.94
N ALA A 57 8.64 8.58 0.32
CA ALA A 57 8.99 9.43 1.44
C ALA A 57 10.45 9.91 1.35
N PRO A 58 10.83 11.01 2.05
CA PRO A 58 12.18 11.59 1.93
C PRO A 58 13.32 10.69 2.39
N ASP A 59 13.03 9.69 3.21
CA ASP A 59 13.99 8.69 3.67
C ASP A 59 14.29 7.61 2.62
N GLU A 60 13.53 7.59 1.51
CA GLU A 60 13.58 6.56 0.46
C GLU A 60 13.30 5.13 0.97
N GLN A 61 12.76 5.01 2.18
CA GLN A 61 12.49 3.74 2.86
C GLN A 61 10.99 3.47 3.03
N THR A 62 10.13 4.48 2.88
CA THR A 62 8.67 4.31 2.87
C THR A 62 8.07 4.80 1.55
N TRP A 63 7.18 4.04 0.92
CA TRP A 63 6.54 4.45 -0.34
C TRP A 63 5.15 3.85 -0.53
N PHE A 64 4.30 4.56 -1.28
CA PHE A 64 3.06 4.00 -1.78
C PHE A 64 3.32 3.09 -2.96
N LEU A 65 2.66 1.93 -2.97
CA LEU A 65 2.68 1.00 -4.09
C LEU A 65 1.87 1.57 -5.26
N CYS A 66 2.53 1.81 -6.39
CA CYS A 66 1.91 2.38 -7.59
C CYS A 66 1.67 1.31 -8.66
N GLU A 67 1.06 1.72 -9.78
CA GLU A 67 0.71 0.81 -10.88
C GLU A 67 1.87 -0.10 -11.33
N SER A 68 3.08 0.46 -11.43
CA SER A 68 4.27 -0.30 -11.82
C SER A 68 4.64 -1.41 -10.85
N ASP A 69 4.41 -1.21 -9.55
CA ASP A 69 4.72 -2.20 -8.51
C ASP A 69 3.79 -3.40 -8.65
N TYR A 70 2.48 -3.14 -8.75
CA TYR A 70 1.46 -4.18 -8.97
C TYR A 70 1.64 -4.92 -10.30
N ASN A 71 2.12 -4.22 -11.32
CA ASN A 71 2.38 -4.81 -12.64
C ASN A 71 3.69 -5.61 -12.70
N GLY A 72 4.53 -5.57 -11.66
CA GLY A 72 5.85 -6.19 -11.67
C GLY A 72 6.81 -5.55 -12.68
N SER A 73 6.56 -4.29 -13.06
CA SER A 73 7.38 -3.52 -14.00
C SER A 73 8.18 -2.42 -13.31
N SER A 74 8.08 -2.32 -11.99
CA SER A 74 8.88 -1.44 -11.15
C SER A 74 10.29 -1.98 -11.00
N ASP A 75 11.27 -1.06 -10.89
CA ASP A 75 12.65 -1.40 -10.55
C ASP A 75 12.86 -1.52 -9.02
N ALA A 76 11.78 -1.43 -8.23
CA ALA A 76 11.82 -1.59 -6.77
C ALA A 76 12.36 -2.97 -6.37
N GLU A 77 13.24 -2.99 -5.37
CA GLU A 77 13.80 -4.23 -4.81
C GLU A 77 12.73 -5.09 -4.12
N PHE A 78 11.77 -4.44 -3.48
CA PHE A 78 10.66 -5.06 -2.77
C PHE A 78 9.42 -5.09 -3.66
N ARG A 79 8.87 -6.29 -3.86
CA ARG A 79 7.61 -6.46 -4.60
C ARG A 79 6.41 -6.05 -3.74
N TRP A 80 5.27 -5.81 -4.40
CA TRP A 80 4.02 -5.50 -3.70
C TRP A 80 3.57 -6.61 -2.73
N ASP A 81 3.93 -7.87 -3.01
CA ASP A 81 3.60 -9.08 -2.25
C ASP A 81 4.74 -9.54 -1.32
N GLU A 82 5.77 -8.72 -1.09
CA GLU A 82 7.00 -9.17 -0.44
C GLU A 82 6.77 -9.73 0.97
N PHE A 83 5.93 -9.08 1.78
CA PHE A 83 5.72 -9.50 3.16
C PHE A 83 4.85 -10.76 3.27
N GLU A 84 3.91 -10.97 2.36
CA GLU A 84 3.25 -12.27 2.22
C GLU A 84 4.25 -13.38 1.90
N ARG A 85 5.20 -13.11 0.99
CA ARG A 85 6.24 -14.08 0.62
C ARG A 85 7.14 -14.42 1.82
N LEU A 86 7.53 -13.43 2.61
CA LEU A 86 8.29 -13.65 3.85
C LEU A 86 7.49 -14.48 4.86
N SER A 87 6.20 -14.18 5.08
CA SER A 87 5.32 -15.00 5.93
C SER A 87 5.23 -16.45 5.43
N LEU A 88 5.08 -16.65 4.12
CA LEU A 88 5.01 -17.99 3.51
C LEU A 88 6.34 -18.76 3.62
N GLU A 89 7.47 -18.08 3.52
CA GLU A 89 8.78 -18.68 3.78
C GLU A 89 8.92 -19.10 5.24
N ALA A 90 8.45 -18.27 6.18
CA ALA A 90 8.44 -18.56 7.61
C ALA A 90 7.54 -19.76 7.96
N ALA A 91 6.45 -19.98 7.20
CA ALA A 91 5.61 -21.16 7.34
C ALA A 91 6.34 -22.48 7.03
N ALA A 92 7.49 -22.44 6.36
CA ALA A 92 8.39 -23.57 6.15
C ALA A 92 7.72 -24.85 5.61
N GLY A 93 6.69 -24.69 4.78
CA GLY A 93 5.92 -25.79 4.19
C GLY A 93 4.75 -26.30 5.02
N ASP A 94 4.38 -25.62 6.12
CA ASP A 94 3.11 -25.86 6.81
C ASP A 94 1.94 -25.36 5.93
N GLU A 95 1.22 -26.30 5.31
CA GLU A 95 0.11 -26.01 4.39
C GLU A 95 -1.07 -25.31 5.07
N ALA A 96 -1.33 -25.61 6.35
CA ALA A 96 -2.45 -25.01 7.07
C ALA A 96 -2.14 -23.54 7.37
N TRP A 97 -0.94 -23.27 7.88
CA TRP A 97 -0.50 -21.90 8.16
C TRP A 97 -0.35 -21.08 6.88
N ALA A 98 0.25 -21.64 5.82
CA ALA A 98 0.33 -20.97 4.52
C ALA A 98 -1.06 -20.60 3.96
N SER A 99 -2.06 -21.47 4.15
CA SER A 99 -3.43 -21.18 3.74
C SER A 99 -4.06 -20.05 4.54
N GLU A 100 -3.75 -19.93 5.84
CA GLU A 100 -4.21 -18.83 6.69
C GLU A 100 -3.58 -17.49 6.26
N ILE A 101 -2.27 -17.48 5.97
CA ILE A 101 -1.54 -16.32 5.45
C ILE A 101 -2.17 -15.85 4.14
N ILE A 102 -2.32 -16.74 3.15
CA ILE A 102 -2.91 -16.40 1.85
C ILE A 102 -4.34 -15.86 2.02
N ALA A 103 -5.16 -16.52 2.85
CA ALA A 103 -6.53 -16.08 3.10
C ALA A 103 -6.61 -14.72 3.82
N TRP A 104 -5.58 -14.36 4.59
CA TRP A 104 -5.46 -13.03 5.16
C TRP A 104 -5.16 -12.00 4.07
N TRP A 105 -4.10 -12.21 3.28
CA TRP A 105 -3.68 -11.30 2.20
C TRP A 105 -4.72 -11.17 1.07
N ASP A 106 -5.51 -12.20 0.78
CA ASP A 106 -6.63 -12.13 -0.17
C ASP A 106 -7.70 -11.10 0.22
N ARG A 107 -7.71 -10.65 1.47
CA ARG A 107 -8.65 -9.65 2.01
C ARG A 107 -8.00 -8.31 2.32
N HIS A 108 -6.67 -8.21 2.23
CA HIS A 108 -5.91 -7.03 2.59
C HIS A 108 -4.99 -6.65 1.45
N LEU A 109 -5.31 -5.55 0.77
CA LEU A 109 -4.51 -5.03 -0.33
C LEU A 109 -3.40 -4.13 0.23
N PRO A 110 -2.11 -4.50 0.17
CA PRO A 110 -1.05 -3.59 0.56
C PRO A 110 -0.99 -2.37 -0.36
N ILE A 111 -0.86 -1.19 0.26
CA ILE A 111 -0.84 0.12 -0.42
C ILE A 111 0.38 0.97 -0.08
N VAL A 112 1.07 0.67 1.03
CA VAL A 112 2.33 1.31 1.42
C VAL A 112 3.25 0.22 1.97
N LEU A 113 4.53 0.28 1.60
CA LEU A 113 5.59 -0.51 2.23
C LEU A 113 6.57 0.43 2.92
N SER A 114 7.16 -0.05 4.01
CA SER A 114 8.25 0.59 4.72
C SER A 114 9.33 -0.42 5.07
N VAL A 115 10.57 -0.02 4.85
CA VAL A 115 11.78 -0.68 5.33
C VAL A 115 12.57 0.19 6.30
N ASP A 116 11.96 1.30 6.76
CA ASP A 116 12.58 2.17 7.77
C ASP A 116 12.50 1.50 9.15
N GLY A 117 13.63 0.95 9.59
CA GLY A 117 13.71 0.21 10.85
C GLY A 117 13.21 -1.23 10.71
N GLU A 118 12.00 -1.50 11.22
CA GLU A 118 11.34 -2.80 11.07
C GLU A 118 10.52 -2.81 9.79
N TYR A 119 10.46 -3.96 9.10
CA TYR A 119 9.63 -4.06 7.90
C TYR A 119 8.16 -3.95 8.28
N SER A 120 7.47 -3.00 7.65
CA SER A 120 6.06 -2.75 7.92
C SER A 120 5.31 -2.29 6.67
N PHE A 121 3.99 -2.43 6.71
CA PHE A 121 3.11 -2.03 5.62
C PHE A 121 1.84 -1.40 6.13
N TYR A 122 1.17 -0.70 5.22
CA TYR A 122 -0.24 -0.37 5.36
C TYR A 122 -1.03 -1.06 4.26
N ALA A 123 -2.17 -1.64 4.62
CA ALA A 123 -3.07 -2.30 3.69
C ALA A 123 -4.52 -1.84 3.87
N VAL A 124 -5.29 -1.88 2.78
CA VAL A 124 -6.74 -1.70 2.83
C VAL A 124 -7.39 -3.05 3.08
N GLU A 125 -8.16 -3.16 4.15
CA GLU A 125 -9.07 -4.28 4.37
C GLU A 125 -10.27 -4.13 3.42
N LEU A 126 -10.40 -5.05 2.45
CA LEU A 126 -11.28 -4.87 1.30
C LEU A 126 -12.77 -4.93 1.63
N ALA A 127 -13.14 -5.50 2.78
CA ALA A 127 -14.54 -5.62 3.19
C ALA A 127 -15.11 -4.31 3.76
N THR A 128 -14.29 -3.54 4.46
CA THR A 128 -14.70 -2.31 5.17
C THR A 128 -14.05 -1.04 4.60
N GLY A 129 -12.92 -1.17 3.92
CA GLY A 129 -12.09 -0.05 3.47
C GLY A 129 -11.17 0.50 4.56
N ALA A 130 -11.13 -0.09 5.76
CA ALA A 130 -10.24 0.33 6.83
C ALA A 130 -8.77 0.13 6.45
N ILE A 131 -7.90 1.03 6.93
CA ILE A 131 -6.47 0.91 6.77
C ILE A 131 -5.87 0.26 8.01
N VAL A 132 -5.16 -0.83 7.78
CA VAL A 132 -4.45 -1.58 8.82
C VAL A 132 -2.94 -1.38 8.66
N HIS A 133 -2.22 -1.43 9.77
CA HIS A 133 -0.77 -1.42 9.83
C HIS A 133 -0.26 -2.74 10.40
N GLY A 134 0.63 -3.40 9.68
CA GLY A 134 1.31 -4.63 10.12
C GLY A 134 2.81 -4.49 10.01
N ALA A 135 3.54 -5.22 10.85
CA ALA A 135 5.00 -5.19 10.89
C ALA A 135 5.56 -6.57 11.25
N GLU A 136 6.86 -6.77 11.00
CA GLU A 136 7.57 -7.94 11.52
C GLU A 136 7.47 -8.05 13.05
N PRO A 137 7.57 -9.28 13.61
CA PRO A 137 7.77 -10.56 12.92
C PRO A 137 6.48 -11.21 12.40
N GLU A 138 5.31 -10.71 12.77
CA GLU A 138 4.00 -11.30 12.46
C GLU A 138 3.16 -10.29 11.69
N PHE A 139 3.38 -10.21 10.37
CA PHE A 139 2.78 -9.20 9.49
C PHE A 139 1.24 -9.18 9.56
N GLU A 140 0.60 -10.33 9.73
CA GLU A 140 -0.85 -10.47 9.77
C GLU A 140 -1.48 -10.06 11.12
N GLU A 141 -0.66 -9.83 12.16
CA GLU A 141 -1.08 -9.22 13.43
C GLU A 141 -1.08 -7.69 13.29
N VAL A 142 -2.23 -7.14 12.87
CA VAL A 142 -2.35 -5.74 12.48
C VAL A 142 -3.16 -4.87 13.45
N ASP A 143 -2.83 -3.59 13.47
CA ASP A 143 -3.62 -2.53 14.11
C ASP A 143 -4.42 -1.74 13.06
N VAL A 144 -5.68 -1.40 13.38
CA VAL A 144 -6.46 -0.48 12.55
C VAL A 144 -6.02 0.95 12.84
N VAL A 145 -5.41 1.62 11.85
CA VAL A 145 -4.88 3.00 12.01
C VAL A 145 -5.83 4.06 11.47
N ALA A 146 -6.68 3.72 10.51
CA ALA A 146 -7.67 4.64 9.96
C ALA A 146 -8.92 3.90 9.44
N PRO A 147 -10.11 4.51 9.52
CA PRO A 147 -11.35 3.89 9.04
C PRO A 147 -11.49 3.85 7.51
N HIS A 148 -10.72 4.66 6.78
CA HIS A 148 -10.70 4.74 5.32
C HIS A 148 -9.47 5.52 4.83
N LEU A 149 -9.22 5.52 3.51
CA LEU A 149 -8.03 6.12 2.91
C LEU A 149 -7.91 7.63 3.16
N GLU A 150 -8.99 8.40 3.08
CA GLU A 150 -8.91 9.84 3.39
C GLU A 150 -8.45 10.12 4.84
N ALA A 151 -8.91 9.33 5.81
CA ALA A 151 -8.47 9.46 7.20
C ALA A 151 -7.03 8.97 7.40
N PHE A 152 -6.58 8.04 6.57
CA PHE A 152 -5.19 7.61 6.54
C PHE A 152 -4.24 8.69 6.03
N TYR A 153 -4.67 9.51 5.06
CA TYR A 153 -3.89 10.69 4.68
C TYR A 153 -3.71 11.66 5.85
N ASP A 154 -4.76 11.92 6.63
CA ASP A 154 -4.65 12.74 7.83
C ASP A 154 -3.68 12.11 8.85
N TYR A 155 -3.78 10.79 9.06
CA TYR A 155 -2.87 10.05 9.92
C TYR A 155 -1.40 10.23 9.50
N LEU A 156 -1.08 10.08 8.20
CA LEU A 156 0.29 10.25 7.69
C LEU A 156 0.80 11.68 7.88
N MET A 157 -0.04 12.69 7.62
CA MET A 157 0.32 14.09 7.79
C MET A 157 0.60 14.46 9.26
N GLU A 158 -0.05 13.77 10.22
CA GLU A 158 0.15 14.00 11.65
C GLU A 158 1.39 13.30 12.22
N HIS A 159 1.80 12.17 11.64
CA HIS A 159 2.82 11.28 12.22
C HIS A 159 4.19 11.30 11.50
N ASN A 160 4.31 11.89 10.31
CA ASN A 160 5.56 11.99 9.55
C ASN A 160 6.21 13.40 9.62
N ASN A 161 6.57 13.86 10.83
CA ASN A 161 7.29 15.12 11.06
C ASN A 161 8.82 14.96 11.12
#